data_AF-A0A7C1BYT9-F1
#
_entry.id   AF-A0A7C1BYT9-F1
#
_cell.length_a   1.000
_cell.length_b   1.000
_cell.length_c   1.000
_cell.angle_alpha   90.00
_cell.angle_beta   90.00
_cell.angle_gamma   90.00
#
_symmetry.space_group_name_H-M   'P 1'
#
loop_
_entity.id
_entity.type
_entity.pdbx_description
1 polymer ?
#
loop_
_entity_poly.entity_id
_entity_poly.type
_entity_poly.pdbx_seq_one_letter_code
_entity_poly.pdbx_strand_id
1 'polypeptide(L)'
;MQKLEFGGGDRVRVRKRRECGGGEGEGEGVVTYEGVVMPTGASSERGEKIVIKLESGYNIGVRLEDADAETEVEVEVVSKVVSRAEALKGGERKEKQVRELKDGLPSLSFLSTGGTIASKVDYRTGA
;
A
#
# COMPACT_ATOMS: atom_id res chain seq x y z
N MET A 1 18.73 -14.81 4.18
CA MET A 1 17.60 -13.88 3.98
C MET A 1 16.62 -14.55 3.03
N GLN A 2 15.55 -15.15 3.56
CA GLN A 2 14.50 -15.72 2.71
C GLN A 2 13.83 -14.58 1.94
N LYS A 3 13.75 -14.73 0.62
CA LYS A 3 13.18 -13.72 -0.28
C LYS A 3 11.66 -13.81 -0.11
N LEU A 4 11.07 -12.86 0.60
CA LEU A 4 9.61 -12.77 0.72
C LEU A 4 9.02 -12.57 -0.68
N GLU A 5 8.19 -13.51 -1.15
CA GLU A 5 7.70 -13.57 -2.54
C GLU A 5 6.50 -12.63 -2.81
N PHE A 6 6.48 -11.44 -2.20
CA PHE A 6 5.44 -10.43 -2.41
C PHE A 6 6.02 -9.07 -2.77
N GLY A 7 5.30 -8.31 -3.61
CA GLY A 7 5.65 -6.98 -4.05
C GLY A 7 4.64 -5.91 -3.63
N GLY A 8 5.02 -4.64 -3.79
CA GLY A 8 4.12 -3.51 -3.55
C GLY A 8 2.89 -3.59 -4.46
N GLY A 9 1.70 -3.46 -3.87
CA GLY A 9 0.41 -3.57 -4.56
C GLY A 9 -0.21 -4.97 -4.52
N ASP A 10 0.52 -6.00 -4.13
CA ASP A 10 -0.04 -7.34 -3.98
C ASP A 10 -1.05 -7.37 -2.82
N ARG A 11 -2.10 -8.18 -2.95
CA ARG A 11 -3.01 -8.47 -1.83
C ARG A 11 -2.41 -9.63 -1.04
N VAL A 12 -2.23 -9.41 0.25
CA VAL A 12 -1.66 -10.41 1.17
C VAL A 12 -2.57 -10.63 2.37
N ARG A 13 -2.48 -11.83 2.92
CA ARG A 13 -3.04 -12.19 4.21
C ARG A 13 -1.89 -12.40 5.19
N VAL A 14 -1.93 -11.69 6.30
CA VAL A 14 -0.93 -11.75 7.36
C VAL A 14 -1.56 -12.41 8.58
N ARG A 15 -1.01 -13.54 9.00
CA ARG A 15 -1.41 -14.23 10.24
C ARG A 15 -0.34 -14.02 11.29
N LYS A 16 -0.75 -13.52 12.44
CA LYS A 16 0.11 -13.36 13.62
C LYS A 16 -0.35 -14.33 14.69
N ARG A 17 0.49 -15.29 15.05
CA ARG A 17 0.28 -16.19 16.18
C ARG A 17 1.15 -15.72 17.34
N ARG A 18 0.57 -15.68 18.53
CA ARG A 18 1.30 -15.44 19.77
C ARG A 18 0.98 -16.56 20.75
N GLU A 19 2.01 -17.22 21.26
CA GLU A 19 1.87 -18.01 22.47
C GLU A 19 1.83 -17.05 23.67
N CYS A 20 0.76 -17.14 24.45
CA CYS A 20 0.60 -16.33 25.65
C CYS A 20 1.06 -17.16 26.85
N GLY A 21 2.31 -16.96 27.29
CA GLY A 21 2.82 -17.59 28.51
C GLY A 21 2.30 -16.94 29.80
N GLY A 22 1.67 -17.75 30.67
CA GLY A 22 1.62 -17.52 32.12
C GLY A 22 0.37 -16.83 32.70
N GLY A 23 -0.80 -17.49 32.66
CA GLY A 23 -1.99 -17.09 33.43
C GLY A 23 -3.26 -17.77 32.92
N GLU A 24 -4.22 -18.06 33.82
CA GLU A 24 -5.46 -18.81 33.56
C GLU A 24 -6.18 -18.32 32.29
N GLY A 25 -5.98 -19.06 31.19
CA GLY A 25 -6.39 -18.69 29.84
C GLY A 25 -5.41 -19.21 28.78
N GLU A 26 -5.01 -20.48 28.87
CA GLU A 26 -4.16 -21.13 27.87
C GLU A 26 -4.90 -21.18 26.52
N GLY A 27 -4.40 -20.44 25.54
CA GLY A 27 -4.90 -20.45 24.18
C GLY A 27 -3.93 -19.78 23.22
N GLU A 28 -3.73 -20.38 22.04
CA GLU A 28 -3.02 -19.73 20.94
C GLU A 28 -3.84 -18.53 20.43
N GLY A 29 -3.32 -17.32 20.58
CA GLY A 29 -3.93 -16.12 20.02
C GLY A 29 -3.54 -15.97 18.56
N VAL A 30 -4.43 -16.29 17.62
CA VAL A 30 -4.21 -16.06 16.18
C VAL A 30 -5.03 -14.88 15.70
N VAL A 31 -4.35 -13.85 15.19
CA VAL A 31 -5.00 -12.70 14.54
C VAL A 31 -4.64 -12.68 13.06
N THR A 32 -5.65 -12.54 12.21
CA THR A 32 -5.48 -12.48 10.75
C THR A 32 -5.86 -11.11 10.23
N TYR A 33 -5.01 -10.55 9.37
CA TYR A 33 -5.26 -9.32 8.64
C TYR A 33 -5.18 -9.59 7.14
N GLU A 34 -5.99 -8.91 6.34
CA GLU A 34 -5.93 -8.98 4.88
C GLU A 34 -5.93 -7.58 4.30
N GLY A 35 -5.06 -7.34 3.32
CA GLY A 35 -4.90 -6.00 2.74
C GLY A 35 -3.94 -5.95 1.56
N VAL A 36 -3.77 -4.75 1.02
CA VAL A 36 -2.84 -4.48 -0.09
C VAL A 36 -1.51 -4.01 0.46
N VAL A 37 -0.40 -4.59 0.01
CA VAL A 37 0.96 -4.18 0.41
C VAL A 37 1.21 -2.76 -0.08
N MET A 38 1.48 -1.86 0.86
CA MET A 38 1.77 -0.46 0.56
C MET A 38 3.27 -0.26 0.37
N PRO A 39 3.68 0.64 -0.55
CA PRO A 39 5.06 1.07 -0.62
C PRO A 39 5.45 1.75 0.69
N THR A 40 6.63 1.41 1.16
CA THR A 40 7.17 1.81 2.45
C THR A 40 8.55 2.39 2.23
N GLY A 41 8.84 3.55 2.84
CA GLY A 41 10.16 4.17 2.77
C GLY A 41 11.26 3.33 3.43
N ALA A 42 12.45 3.92 3.60
CA ALA A 42 13.71 3.28 4.00
C ALA A 42 13.67 2.24 5.15
N SER A 43 12.68 2.32 6.07
CA SER A 43 12.54 1.35 7.18
C SER A 43 12.11 -0.05 6.75
N SER A 44 11.50 -0.20 5.58
CA SER A 44 11.03 -1.51 5.09
C SER A 44 11.94 -2.11 4.01
N GLU A 45 12.89 -1.34 3.48
CA GLU A 45 13.98 -1.89 2.65
C GLU A 45 14.88 -2.83 3.45
N ARG A 46 14.90 -2.68 4.79
CA ARG A 46 15.56 -3.63 5.70
C ARG A 46 14.77 -4.92 5.93
N GLY A 47 13.55 -5.05 5.40
CA GLY A 47 12.72 -6.25 5.55
C GLY A 47 12.15 -6.47 6.95
N GLU A 48 12.27 -5.49 7.86
CA GLU A 48 11.85 -5.63 9.26
C GLU A 48 10.32 -5.61 9.44
N LYS A 49 9.61 -4.91 8.53
CA LYS A 49 8.17 -4.71 8.62
C LYS A 49 7.50 -4.57 7.26
N ILE A 50 6.28 -5.08 7.17
CA ILE A 50 5.36 -4.90 6.06
C ILE A 50 4.27 -3.89 6.43
N VAL A 51 3.89 -3.01 5.51
CA VAL A 51 2.70 -2.16 5.68
C VAL A 51 1.62 -2.63 4.73
N ILE A 52 0.43 -2.89 5.26
CA ILE A 52 -0.74 -3.29 4.47
C ILE A 52 -1.88 -2.29 4.68
N LYS A 53 -2.59 -1.98 3.59
CA LYS A 53 -3.83 -1.21 3.60
C LYS A 53 -5.01 -2.16 3.69
N LEU A 54 -5.75 -2.06 4.77
CA LEU A 54 -6.97 -2.83 5.01
C LEU A 54 -8.10 -2.36 4.10
N GLU A 55 -9.13 -3.18 3.94
CA GLU A 55 -10.34 -2.81 3.19
C GLU A 55 -11.07 -1.59 3.78
N SER A 56 -10.93 -1.37 5.09
CA SER A 56 -11.40 -0.16 5.78
C SER A 56 -10.69 1.13 5.33
N GLY A 57 -9.58 1.03 4.58
CA GLY A 57 -8.78 2.16 4.12
C GLY A 57 -7.63 2.55 5.06
N TYR A 58 -7.53 1.96 6.24
CA TYR A 58 -6.44 2.19 7.19
C TYR A 58 -5.17 1.42 6.79
N ASN A 59 -4.00 2.04 7.03
CA ASN A 59 -2.71 1.38 6.89
C ASN A 59 -2.25 0.84 8.25
N ILE A 60 -1.80 -0.41 8.30
CA ILE A 60 -1.19 -1.01 9.49
C ILE A 60 0.21 -1.51 9.16
N GLY A 61 1.13 -1.40 10.13
CA GLY A 61 2.48 -1.96 10.03
C GLY A 61 2.59 -3.23 10.86
N VAL A 62 3.03 -4.32 10.24
CA VAL A 62 3.29 -5.60 10.90
C VAL A 62 4.79 -5.87 10.85
N ARG A 63 5.40 -6.12 12.00
CA ARG A 63 6.81 -6.54 12.08
C ARG A 63 6.89 -8.00 11.69
N LEU A 64 7.88 -8.35 10.88
CA LEU A 64 8.10 -9.73 10.43
C LEU A 64 8.97 -10.50 11.41
N GLU A 65 9.86 -9.81 12.10
CA GLU A 65 10.62 -10.30 13.24
C GLU A 65 10.18 -9.48 14.47
N ASP A 66 9.42 -10.11 15.37
CA ASP A 66 9.10 -9.51 16.67
C ASP A 66 10.24 -9.81 17.67
N ALA A 67 10.45 -8.89 18.62
CA ALA A 67 11.53 -9.04 19.62
C ALA A 67 11.22 -10.13 20.67
N ASP A 68 9.96 -10.55 20.77
CA ASP A 68 9.50 -11.63 21.63
C ASP A 68 9.54 -12.94 20.84
N ALA A 69 10.32 -13.92 21.30
CA ALA A 69 10.61 -15.18 20.60
C ALA A 69 9.37 -16.09 20.38
N GLU A 70 8.21 -15.73 20.94
CA GLU A 70 6.97 -16.52 20.94
C GLU A 70 5.91 -15.99 19.96
N THR A 71 6.32 -15.14 19.02
CA THR A 71 5.44 -14.58 18.00
C THR A 71 5.86 -15.02 16.60
N GLU A 72 4.98 -15.76 15.94
CA GLU A 72 5.17 -16.19 14.55
C GLU A 72 4.29 -15.37 13.60
N VAL A 73 4.87 -14.88 12.51
CA VAL A 73 4.17 -14.11 11.48
C VAL A 73 4.28 -14.83 10.14
N GLU A 74 3.14 -15.23 9.59
CA GLU A 74 3.02 -15.85 8.28
C GLU A 74 2.39 -14.85 7.30
N VAL A 75 2.96 -14.74 6.10
CA VAL A 75 2.44 -13.88 5.02
C VAL A 75 2.14 -14.72 3.80
N GLU A 76 0.87 -14.75 3.39
CA GLU A 76 0.37 -15.45 2.21
C GLU A 76 -0.05 -14.44 1.13
N VAL A 77 0.40 -14.64 -0.11
CA VAL A 77 -0.06 -13.83 -1.25
C VAL A 77 -1.42 -14.35 -1.74
N VAL A 78 -2.45 -13.54 -1.55
CA VAL A 78 -3.83 -13.87 -1.97
C VAL A 78 -4.02 -13.56 -3.46
N SER A 79 -3.46 -12.44 -3.94
CA SER A 79 -3.47 -12.11 -5.37
C SER A 79 -2.32 -11.16 -5.72
N LYS A 80 -1.62 -11.43 -6.81
CA LYS A 80 -0.59 -10.52 -7.33
C LYS A 80 -1.22 -9.34 -8.05
N VAL A 81 -0.62 -8.15 -7.89
CA VAL A 81 -1.05 -6.97 -8.61
C VAL A 81 -0.75 -7.14 -10.10
N VAL A 82 -1.78 -7.05 -10.92
CA VAL A 82 -1.60 -6.92 -12.37
C VAL A 82 -1.10 -5.50 -12.58
N SER A 83 0.04 -5.36 -13.26
CA SER A 83 0.73 -4.07 -13.35
C SER A 83 -0.20 -2.98 -13.90
N ARG A 84 -0.06 -1.73 -13.44
CA ARG A 84 -0.84 -0.60 -13.98
C ARG A 84 -0.67 -0.48 -15.51
N ALA A 85 0.47 -0.90 -16.05
CA ALA A 85 0.72 -0.98 -17.49
C ALA A 85 -0.22 -1.96 -18.21
N GLU A 86 -0.59 -3.06 -17.57
CA GLU A 86 -1.55 -4.04 -18.09
C GLU A 86 -3.00 -3.59 -17.86
N ALA A 87 -3.30 -2.95 -16.72
CA ALA A 87 -4.63 -2.39 -16.44
C ALA A 87 -4.96 -1.16 -17.32
N LEU A 88 -3.97 -0.38 -17.74
CA LEU A 88 -4.13 0.78 -18.64
C LEU A 88 -4.25 0.41 -20.11
N LYS A 89 -3.99 -0.85 -20.52
CA LYS A 89 -4.23 -1.29 -21.91
C LYS A 89 -5.71 -1.19 -22.33
N GLY A 90 -6.64 -1.12 -21.37
CA GLY A 90 -8.08 -0.97 -21.63
C GLY A 90 -8.64 0.44 -21.44
N GLY A 91 -7.81 1.42 -21.06
CA GLY A 91 -8.25 2.79 -20.79
C GLY A 91 -7.54 3.77 -21.69
N GLU A 92 -8.16 4.08 -22.84
CA GLU A 92 -7.76 5.20 -23.69
C GLU A 92 -7.50 6.41 -22.79
N ARG A 93 -6.28 6.95 -22.82
CA ARG A 93 -6.03 8.27 -22.25
C ARG A 93 -6.93 9.22 -23.02
N LYS A 94 -8.11 9.53 -22.48
CA LYS A 94 -9.00 10.56 -23.04
C LYS A 94 -8.12 11.75 -23.32
N GLU A 95 -7.96 12.06 -24.61
CA GLU A 95 -7.25 13.27 -25.03
C GLU A 95 -7.80 14.41 -24.19
N LYS A 96 -6.90 15.18 -23.58
CA LYS A 96 -7.31 16.32 -22.75
C LYS A 96 -8.15 17.21 -23.66
N GLN A 97 -9.46 17.23 -23.44
CA GLN A 97 -10.33 18.22 -24.06
C GLN A 97 -9.80 19.58 -23.65
N VAL A 98 -9.09 20.23 -24.57
CA VAL A 98 -8.73 21.63 -24.43
C VAL A 98 -10.06 22.36 -24.47
N ARG A 99 -10.49 22.85 -23.31
CA ARG A 99 -11.71 23.65 -23.21
C ARG A 99 -11.52 24.90 -24.08
N GLU A 100 -12.55 25.28 -24.81
CA GLU A 100 -12.54 26.54 -25.55
C GLU A 100 -12.27 27.69 -24.58
N LEU A 101 -11.30 28.54 -24.94
CA LEU A 101 -10.97 29.72 -24.17
C LEU A 101 -12.11 30.73 -24.31
N LYS A 102 -12.47 31.39 -23.20
CA LYS A 102 -13.49 32.45 -23.25
C LYS A 102 -12.93 33.70 -23.92
N ASP A 103 -13.70 34.27 -24.83
CA ASP A 103 -13.37 35.55 -25.46
C ASP A 103 -13.29 36.69 -24.43
N GLY A 104 -12.35 37.62 -24.65
CA GLY A 104 -12.19 38.82 -23.83
C GLY A 104 -11.35 38.66 -22.55
N LEU A 105 -10.78 37.48 -22.29
CA LEU A 105 -9.87 37.26 -21.15
C LEU A 105 -8.40 37.51 -21.53
N PRO A 106 -7.56 38.01 -20.59
CA PRO A 106 -6.13 38.18 -20.83
C PRO A 106 -5.40 36.83 -20.85
N SER A 107 -4.34 36.75 -21.66
CA SER A 107 -3.43 35.61 -21.69
C SER A 107 -2.59 35.55 -20.42
N LEU A 108 -2.56 34.38 -19.77
CA LEU A 108 -1.74 34.10 -18.59
C LEU A 108 -0.96 32.81 -18.80
N SER A 109 0.34 32.87 -18.52
CA SER A 109 1.24 31.71 -18.60
C SER A 109 1.62 31.21 -17.21
N PHE A 110 1.63 29.89 -17.03
CA PHE A 110 2.13 29.24 -15.82
C PHE A 110 3.49 28.61 -16.10
N LEU A 111 4.54 29.09 -15.46
CA LEU A 111 5.86 28.44 -15.45
C LEU A 111 6.02 27.66 -14.16
N SER A 112 5.98 26.33 -14.24
CA SER A 112 6.23 25.47 -13.08
C SER A 112 7.72 25.39 -12.80
N THR A 113 8.13 25.75 -11.58
CA THR A 113 9.52 25.66 -11.09
C THR A 113 9.67 24.63 -9.95
N GLY A 114 8.63 23.82 -9.69
CA GLY A 114 8.60 22.80 -8.64
C GLY A 114 7.53 23.03 -7.56
N GLY A 115 7.04 24.27 -7.41
CA GLY A 115 5.88 24.56 -6.55
C GLY A 115 4.61 23.93 -7.10
N THR A 116 3.96 23.07 -6.32
CA THR A 116 2.71 22.39 -6.73
C THR A 116 1.50 23.24 -6.33
N ILE A 117 0.76 23.74 -7.32
CA ILE A 117 -0.49 24.52 -7.11
C ILE A 117 -1.77 23.72 -7.36
N ALA A 118 -1.64 22.52 -7.93
CA ALA A 118 -2.73 21.58 -8.14
C ALA A 118 -2.20 20.14 -8.17
N SER A 119 -2.91 19.22 -7.53
CA SER A 119 -2.61 17.79 -7.52
C SER A 119 -3.91 16.98 -7.53
N LYS A 120 -3.79 15.66 -7.74
CA LYS A 120 -4.90 14.71 -7.63
C LYS A 120 -4.45 13.59 -6.71
N VAL A 121 -5.34 13.17 -5.82
CA VAL A 121 -5.13 12.03 -4.94
C VAL A 121 -5.86 10.81 -5.48
N ASP A 122 -5.16 9.69 -5.61
CA ASP A 122 -5.71 8.36 -5.80
C ASP A 122 -5.95 7.71 -4.42
N TYR A 123 -7.20 7.72 -3.96
CA TYR A 123 -7.56 7.19 -2.65
C TYR A 123 -7.33 5.68 -2.49
N ARG A 124 -7.16 4.93 -3.59
CA ARG A 124 -6.81 3.50 -3.52
C ARG A 124 -5.39 3.36 -3.02
N THR A 125 -4.44 4.07 -3.64
CA THR A 125 -3.01 4.01 -3.31
C THR A 125 -2.58 5.02 -2.25
N GLY A 126 -3.38 6.05 -1.97
CA GLY A 126 -3.00 7.18 -1.13
C GLY A 126 -1.97 8.12 -1.74
N ALA A 127 -1.68 7.98 -3.04
CA ALA A 127 -0.72 8.79 -3.79
C ALA A 127 -1.38 9.99 -4.50
#